data_AF-A0A918JXP2-F1
#
_entry.id   AF-A0A918JXP2-F1
#
_cell.length_a   1.000
_cell.length_b   1.000
_cell.length_c   1.000
_cell.angle_alpha   90.00
_cell.angle_beta   90.00
_cell.angle_gamma   90.00
#
_symmetry.space_group_name_H-M   'P 1'
#
loop_
_entity.id
_entity.type
_entity.pdbx_description
1 polymer ?
#
loop_
_entity_poly.entity_id
_entity_poly.type
_entity_poly.pdbx_seq_one_letter_code
_entity_poly.pdbx_strand_id
1 'polypeptide(L)'
;MLSRKITIIFFLTLTIFSFGQCKTIKNGNAGDKESKTLMIQENKKDSKLNGDKTMNLVIKKKVKSEDPATFFEYIVYNQKTREIIKKGSFRGSDIDWYDNNSLQLIPYIGIEQKPISDNPEDFLSSENKTQITIIKLNY
;
A
#
# COMPACT_ATOMS: atom_id res chain seq x y z
N MET A 1 -51.56 32.94 32.70
CA MET A 1 -50.55 32.11 33.40
C MET A 1 -50.28 30.76 32.73
N LEU A 2 -51.22 30.19 31.96
CA LEU A 2 -51.04 28.89 31.28
C LEU A 2 -49.99 28.94 30.16
N SER A 3 -49.99 30.00 29.34
CA SER A 3 -49.03 30.20 28.24
C SER A 3 -47.57 30.23 28.72
N ARG A 4 -47.31 30.93 29.83
CA ARG A 4 -45.97 31.05 30.43
C ARG A 4 -45.45 29.69 30.96
N LYS A 5 -46.34 28.81 31.45
CA LYS A 5 -45.97 27.45 31.84
C LYS A 5 -45.65 26.56 30.64
N ILE A 6 -46.40 26.70 29.54
CA ILE A 6 -46.16 25.96 28.29
C ILE A 6 -44.82 26.36 27.67
N THR A 7 -44.50 27.66 27.64
CA THR A 7 -43.21 28.13 27.12
C THR A 7 -42.03 27.59 27.93
N ILE A 8 -42.15 27.55 29.26
CA ILE A 8 -41.10 26.99 30.13
C ILE A 8 -40.92 25.49 29.87
N ILE A 9 -42.01 24.72 29.74
CA ILE A 9 -41.95 23.28 29.44
C ILE A 9 -41.29 23.04 28.08
N PHE A 10 -41.60 23.85 27.07
CA PHE A 10 -41.01 23.74 25.74
C PHE A 10 -39.49 23.99 25.73
N PHE A 11 -39.01 24.99 26.47
CA PHE A 11 -37.55 25.22 26.61
C PHE A 11 -36.86 24.11 27.40
N LEU A 12 -37.55 23.51 28.37
CA LEU A 12 -36.99 22.42 29.20
C LEU A 12 -36.86 21.10 28.43
N THR A 13 -37.77 20.82 27.49
CA THR A 13 -37.66 19.63 26.63
C THR A 13 -36.59 19.79 25.54
N LEU A 14 -36.38 21.01 25.03
CA LEU A 14 -35.37 21.28 24.00
C LEU A 14 -33.94 21.08 24.51
N THR A 15 -33.66 21.46 25.76
CA THR A 15 -32.33 21.31 26.36
C THR A 15 -31.99 19.83 26.59
N ILE A 16 -32.94 19.01 27.05
CA ILE A 16 -32.72 17.57 27.27
C ILE A 16 -32.40 16.84 25.96
N PHE A 17 -33.03 17.22 24.84
CA PHE A 17 -32.76 16.60 23.53
C PHE A 17 -31.35 16.93 22.98
N SER A 18 -30.78 18.08 23.37
CA SER A 18 -29.49 18.54 22.85
C SER A 18 -28.29 17.86 23.51
N PHE A 19 -28.44 17.37 24.76
CA PHE A 19 -27.37 16.66 25.48
C PHE A 19 -27.43 15.13 25.34
N GLY A 20 -28.45 14.58 24.67
CA GLY A 20 -28.67 13.13 24.52
C GLY A 20 -27.85 12.42 23.44
N GLN A 21 -27.04 13.14 22.63
CA GLN A 21 -26.30 12.55 21.49
C GLN A 21 -24.77 12.46 21.68
N CYS A 22 -24.28 12.33 22.91
CA CYS A 22 -22.89 11.93 23.13
C CYS A 22 -22.75 10.40 23.05
N LYS A 23 -22.54 9.87 21.83
CA LYS A 23 -22.09 8.48 21.64
C LYS A 23 -20.61 8.39 22.03
N THR A 24 -20.33 8.05 23.29
CA THR A 24 -18.98 7.65 23.72
C THR A 24 -18.55 6.40 22.95
N ILE A 25 -17.52 6.53 22.12
CA ILE A 25 -16.76 5.38 21.60
C ILE A 25 -15.97 4.83 22.79
N LYS A 26 -16.47 3.75 23.39
CA LYS A 26 -15.69 2.97 24.35
C LYS A 26 -14.59 2.27 23.56
N ASN A 27 -13.34 2.69 23.75
CA ASN A 27 -12.17 1.88 23.40
C ASN A 27 -12.17 0.68 24.35
N GLY A 28 -12.92 -0.36 23.96
CA GLY A 28 -12.92 -1.63 24.63
C GLY A 28 -11.61 -2.36 24.35
N ASN A 29 -10.79 -2.53 25.39
CA ASN A 29 -9.85 -3.63 25.46
C ASN A 29 -10.65 -4.93 25.33
N ALA A 30 -10.57 -5.57 24.16
CA ALA A 30 -11.04 -6.93 23.95
C ALA A 30 -9.90 -7.69 23.29
N GLY A 31 -9.30 -8.59 24.06
CA GLY A 31 -8.42 -9.61 23.53
C GLY A 31 -9.19 -10.51 22.56
N ASP A 32 -8.40 -11.03 21.60
CA ASP A 32 -8.65 -12.23 20.82
C ASP A 32 -9.73 -12.19 19.74
N LYS A 33 -9.28 -11.76 18.55
CA LYS A 33 -9.29 -12.58 17.32
C LYS A 33 -8.54 -11.78 16.26
N GLU A 34 -7.36 -12.25 15.91
CA GLU A 34 -6.57 -11.75 14.78
C GLU A 34 -7.32 -12.06 13.47
N SER A 35 -8.40 -11.33 13.20
CA SER A 35 -8.85 -11.13 11.83
C SER A 35 -7.72 -10.37 11.16
N LYS A 36 -6.96 -11.07 10.31
CA LYS A 36 -6.05 -10.49 9.31
C LYS A 36 -6.86 -9.65 8.30
N THR A 37 -7.57 -8.65 8.79
CA THR A 37 -8.05 -7.56 7.96
C THR A 37 -6.77 -6.82 7.59
N LEU A 38 -6.41 -6.93 6.33
CA LEU A 38 -5.22 -6.35 5.71
C LEU A 38 -5.38 -4.82 5.69
N MET A 39 -5.43 -4.20 6.88
CA MET A 39 -5.33 -2.76 7.08
C MET A 39 -3.87 -2.37 6.88
N ILE A 40 -3.42 -2.44 5.62
CA ILE A 40 -2.23 -1.69 5.27
C ILE A 40 -2.71 -0.22 5.22
N GLN A 41 -2.13 0.64 6.04
CA GLN A 41 -2.39 2.09 6.07
C GLN A 41 -2.30 2.74 4.67
N GLU A 42 -3.07 3.80 4.48
CA GLU A 42 -3.28 4.63 3.27
C GLU A 42 -2.04 5.36 2.70
N ASN A 43 -0.83 4.81 2.84
CA ASN A 43 0.31 5.33 2.09
C ASN A 43 0.22 4.81 0.66
N LYS A 44 -0.11 5.70 -0.29
CA LYS A 44 -0.16 5.53 -1.76
C LYS A 44 0.33 4.15 -2.21
N LYS A 45 -0.62 3.21 -2.30
CA LYS A 45 -0.34 1.84 -2.75
C LYS A 45 -0.79 1.71 -4.18
N ASP A 46 0.12 1.23 -5.01
CA ASP A 46 -0.21 0.86 -6.37
C ASP A 46 -0.76 -0.57 -6.32
N SER A 47 -1.89 -0.79 -6.99
CA SER A 47 -2.54 -2.09 -7.09
C SER A 47 -2.65 -2.45 -8.56
N LYS A 48 -2.15 -3.63 -8.94
CA LYS A 48 -2.15 -4.12 -10.31
C LYS A 48 -2.75 -5.53 -10.37
N LEU A 49 -3.78 -5.68 -11.17
CA LEU A 49 -4.35 -6.99 -11.51
C LEU A 49 -3.45 -7.74 -12.49
N ASN A 50 -3.35 -9.07 -12.33
CA ASN A 50 -2.77 -9.90 -13.38
C ASN A 50 -3.72 -10.00 -14.60
N GLY A 51 -3.24 -10.56 -15.71
CA GLY A 51 -3.97 -10.54 -16.98
C GLY A 51 -5.33 -11.25 -16.94
N ASP A 52 -5.44 -12.35 -16.20
CA ASP A 52 -6.71 -13.09 -16.02
C ASP A 52 -7.58 -12.57 -14.85
N LYS A 53 -7.12 -11.54 -14.14
CA LYS A 53 -7.78 -10.89 -13.00
C LYS A 53 -8.03 -11.82 -11.80
N THR A 54 -7.32 -12.94 -11.71
CA THR A 54 -7.46 -13.87 -10.56
C THR A 54 -6.62 -13.43 -9.36
N MET A 55 -5.54 -12.68 -9.58
CA MET A 55 -4.61 -12.23 -8.56
C MET A 55 -4.44 -10.72 -8.58
N ASN A 56 -4.18 -10.14 -7.41
CA ASN A 56 -3.88 -8.73 -7.28
C ASN A 56 -2.53 -8.53 -6.60
N LEU A 57 -1.68 -7.72 -7.22
CA LEU A 57 -0.39 -7.27 -6.71
C LEU A 57 -0.59 -5.91 -6.07
N VAL A 58 -0.28 -5.80 -4.78
CA VAL A 58 -0.27 -4.53 -4.03
C VAL A 58 1.17 -4.18 -3.72
N ILE A 59 1.60 -2.99 -4.12
CA ILE A 59 2.95 -2.47 -3.97
C ILE A 59 2.92 -1.25 -3.06
N LYS A 60 3.82 -1.23 -2.09
CA LYS A 60 4.09 -0.07 -1.23
C LYS A 60 5.51 0.40 -1.47
N LYS A 61 5.63 1.60 -2.03
CA LYS A 61 6.91 2.28 -2.23
C LYS A 61 7.39 2.92 -0.92
N LYS A 62 8.64 2.64 -0.56
CA LYS A 62 9.38 3.25 0.55
C LYS A 62 10.61 3.95 -0.02
N VAL A 63 10.52 5.26 -0.19
CA VAL A 63 11.68 6.08 -0.58
C VAL A 63 12.43 6.48 0.69
N LYS A 64 13.73 6.23 0.73
CA LYS A 64 14.63 6.77 1.76
C LYS A 64 15.42 7.90 1.14
N SER A 65 15.59 9.01 1.86
CA SER A 65 16.30 10.18 1.32
C SER A 65 17.79 9.92 1.04
N GLU A 66 18.35 8.88 1.63
CA GLU A 66 19.78 8.53 1.56
C GLU A 66 20.09 7.45 0.52
N ASP A 67 19.08 6.74 0.01
CA ASP A 67 19.27 5.66 -0.95
C ASP A 67 18.58 6.03 -2.29
N PRO A 68 19.33 6.17 -3.39
CA PRO A 68 18.73 6.47 -4.69
C PRO A 68 17.86 5.31 -5.22
N ALA A 69 18.06 4.08 -4.72
CA ALA A 69 17.20 2.96 -5.06
C ALA A 69 15.89 2.99 -4.26
N THR A 70 14.80 2.61 -4.93
CA THR A 70 13.50 2.50 -4.26
C THR A 70 13.38 1.15 -3.56
N PHE A 71 12.93 1.17 -2.30
CA PHE A 71 12.48 -0.05 -1.64
C PHE A 71 10.99 -0.26 -1.87
N PHE A 72 10.63 -1.46 -2.26
CA PHE A 72 9.25 -1.88 -2.48
C PHE A 72 8.91 -3.00 -1.50
N GLU A 73 7.75 -2.90 -0.87
CA GLU A 73 7.09 -4.03 -0.22
C GLU A 73 5.93 -4.46 -1.10
N TYR A 74 5.80 -5.75 -1.37
CA TYR A 74 4.74 -6.26 -2.22
C TYR A 74 4.01 -7.44 -1.59
N ILE A 75 2.72 -7.54 -1.92
CA ILE A 75 1.86 -8.67 -1.59
C ILE A 75 1.06 -9.05 -2.83
N VAL A 76 1.05 -10.34 -3.16
CA VAL A 76 0.15 -10.94 -4.14
C VAL A 76 -0.88 -11.77 -3.38
N TYR A 77 -2.15 -11.56 -3.68
CA TYR A 77 -3.23 -12.35 -3.12
C TYR A 77 -4.25 -12.75 -4.18
N ASN A 78 -4.93 -13.87 -3.95
CA ASN A 78 -6.04 -14.33 -4.77
C ASN A 78 -7.25 -13.42 -4.56
N GLN A 79 -7.86 -12.91 -5.62
CA GLN A 79 -8.99 -11.97 -5.52
C GLN A 79 -10.23 -12.59 -4.88
N LYS A 80 -10.51 -13.87 -5.15
CA LYS A 80 -11.71 -14.57 -4.69
C LYS A 80 -11.55 -15.04 -3.25
N THR A 81 -10.47 -15.76 -2.95
CA THR A 81 -10.26 -16.35 -1.62
C THR A 81 -9.65 -15.37 -0.63
N ARG A 82 -9.09 -14.25 -1.10
CA ARG A 82 -8.30 -13.29 -0.31
C ARG A 82 -7.04 -13.90 0.32
N GLU A 83 -6.64 -15.10 -0.10
CA GLU A 83 -5.45 -15.77 0.37
C GLU A 83 -4.19 -15.09 -0.17
N ILE A 84 -3.20 -14.90 0.70
CA ILE A 84 -1.89 -14.37 0.30
C ILE A 84 -1.10 -15.47 -0.37
N ILE A 85 -0.78 -15.27 -1.65
CA ILE A 85 0.01 -16.21 -2.46
C ILE A 85 1.50 -15.94 -2.26
N LYS A 86 1.90 -14.66 -2.25
CA LYS A 86 3.29 -14.26 -2.06
C LYS A 86 3.36 -12.93 -1.35
N LYS A 87 4.39 -12.75 -0.53
CA LYS A 87 4.78 -11.45 0.04
C LYS A 87 6.28 -11.33 0.05
N GLY A 88 6.79 -10.11 -0.06
CA GLY A 88 8.22 -9.87 0.00
C GLY A 88 8.57 -8.39 -0.04
N SER A 89 9.87 -8.15 -0.03
CA SER A 89 10.45 -6.84 -0.29
C SER A 89 11.48 -6.94 -1.41
N PHE A 90 11.65 -5.85 -2.13
CA PHE A 90 12.59 -5.75 -3.24
C PHE A 90 13.18 -4.35 -3.31
N ARG A 91 14.48 -4.25 -3.53
CA ARG A 91 15.16 -2.97 -3.77
C ARG A 91 15.44 -2.86 -5.26
N GLY A 92 14.84 -1.89 -5.92
CA GLY A 92 15.00 -1.73 -7.36
C GLY A 92 14.31 -0.50 -7.94
N SER A 93 13.99 -0.59 -9.23
CA SER A 93 13.31 0.46 -9.99
C SER A 93 11.81 0.25 -10.03
N ASP A 94 11.34 -0.99 -10.21
CA ASP A 94 9.92 -1.32 -10.30
C ASP A 94 9.62 -2.80 -10.00
N ILE A 95 8.34 -3.09 -9.76
CA ILE A 95 7.76 -4.43 -9.69
C ILE A 95 6.53 -4.46 -10.59
N ASP A 96 6.47 -5.43 -11.50
CA ASP A 96 5.28 -5.65 -12.31
C ASP A 96 4.98 -7.14 -12.53
N TRP A 97 3.84 -7.41 -13.14
CA TRP A 97 3.51 -8.71 -13.70
C TRP A 97 4.39 -8.99 -14.91
N TYR A 98 4.99 -10.18 -14.95
CA TYR A 98 5.66 -10.70 -16.16
C TYR A 98 4.68 -11.51 -17.00
N ASP A 99 3.94 -12.40 -16.35
CA ASP A 99 2.85 -13.19 -16.91
C ASP A 99 1.74 -13.34 -15.83
N ASN A 100 0.72 -14.16 -16.09
CA ASN A 100 -0.38 -14.34 -15.13
C ASN A 100 0.05 -14.95 -13.78
N ASN A 101 1.18 -15.66 -13.74
CA ASN A 101 1.66 -16.45 -12.60
C ASN A 101 3.08 -16.07 -12.15
N SER A 102 3.60 -14.91 -12.57
CA SER A 102 4.92 -14.46 -12.16
C SER A 102 5.08 -12.95 -12.18
N LEU A 103 5.98 -12.49 -11.32
CA LEU A 103 6.36 -11.10 -11.19
C LEU A 103 7.74 -10.89 -11.82
N GLN A 104 7.90 -9.75 -12.50
CA GLN A 104 9.21 -9.20 -12.86
C GLN A 104 9.64 -8.18 -11.82
N LEU A 105 10.87 -8.33 -11.33
CA LEU A 105 11.53 -7.39 -10.44
C LEU A 105 12.64 -6.69 -11.23
N ILE A 106 12.48 -5.38 -11.42
CA ILE A 106 13.40 -4.57 -12.22
C ILE A 106 14.43 -3.93 -11.28
N PRO A 107 15.72 -4.34 -11.31
CA PRO A 107 16.71 -3.79 -10.41
C PRO A 107 16.95 -2.30 -10.68
N TYR A 108 17.44 -1.60 -9.65
CA TYR A 108 17.94 -0.24 -9.81
C TYR A 108 19.38 -0.30 -10.30
N ILE A 109 19.65 0.38 -11.40
CA ILE A 109 21.00 0.52 -11.95
C ILE A 109 21.50 1.91 -11.55
N GLY A 110 22.52 1.94 -10.71
CA GLY A 110 23.24 3.18 -10.44
C GLY A 110 24.05 3.58 -11.68
N ILE A 111 24.17 4.88 -11.92
CA ILE A 111 25.09 5.41 -12.91
C ILE A 111 26.42 5.62 -12.19
N GLU A 112 27.47 4.92 -12.60
CA GLU A 112 28.83 5.24 -12.14
C GLU A 112 29.20 6.63 -12.65
N GLN A 113 29.39 7.58 -11.74
CA GLN A 113 29.96 8.87 -12.10
C GLN A 113 31.47 8.70 -12.26
N LYS A 114 31.92 8.53 -13.50
CA LYS A 114 33.34 8.68 -13.84
C LYS A 114 33.62 10.17 -14.11
N PRO A 115 34.79 10.70 -13.70
CA PRO A 115 35.24 11.97 -14.26
C PRO A 115 35.20 11.84 -15.78
N ILE A 116 34.64 12.85 -16.45
CA ILE A 116 34.28 12.84 -17.88
C ILE A 116 35.44 12.23 -18.69
N SER A 117 35.24 11.00 -19.18
CA SER A 117 36.09 10.45 -20.25
C SER A 117 35.59 11.10 -21.53
N ASP A 118 36.46 11.76 -22.27
CA ASP A 118 36.14 12.40 -23.55
C ASP A 118 35.84 11.36 -24.66
N ASN A 119 35.90 10.06 -24.36
CA ASN A 119 35.76 8.99 -25.32
C ASN A 119 34.32 8.40 -25.37
N PRO A 120 33.52 8.69 -26.41
CA PRO A 120 32.14 8.20 -26.54
C PRO A 120 32.03 6.67 -26.72
N GLU A 121 33.11 6.00 -27.12
CA GLU A 121 33.19 4.54 -27.33
C GLU A 121 33.11 3.74 -26.00
N ASP A 122 33.50 4.34 -24.87
CA ASP A 122 33.51 3.69 -23.54
C ASP A 122 32.10 3.37 -23.02
N PHE A 123 31.08 4.07 -23.53
CA PHE A 123 29.67 3.85 -23.15
C PHE A 123 29.09 2.61 -23.85
N LEU A 124 29.41 2.42 -25.13
CA LEU A 124 28.87 1.36 -25.99
C LEU A 124 29.47 -0.02 -25.70
N SER A 125 30.66 -0.05 -25.09
CA SER A 125 31.39 -1.27 -24.75
C SER A 125 31.11 -1.77 -23.32
N SER A 126 30.30 -1.05 -22.53
CA SER A 126 29.88 -1.52 -21.20
C SER A 126 28.79 -2.58 -21.31
N GLU A 127 29.14 -3.86 -21.17
CA GLU A 127 28.22 -5.00 -21.19
C GLU A 127 27.36 -5.10 -19.90
N ASN A 128 26.80 -3.99 -19.41
CA ASN A 128 25.88 -4.00 -18.27
C ASN A 128 24.48 -4.46 -18.70
N LYS A 129 24.36 -5.72 -19.12
CA LYS A 129 23.06 -6.36 -19.40
C LYS A 129 22.27 -6.44 -18.10
N THR A 130 21.17 -5.69 -18.03
CA THR A 130 20.26 -5.67 -16.89
C THR A 130 19.65 -7.05 -16.68
N GLN A 131 20.00 -7.70 -15.57
CA GLN A 131 19.38 -8.97 -15.20
C GLN A 131 18.05 -8.70 -14.47
N ILE A 132 16.95 -8.92 -15.17
CA ILE A 132 15.60 -8.88 -14.58
C ILE A 132 15.39 -10.18 -13.81
N THR A 133 14.88 -10.09 -12.58
CA THR A 133 14.55 -11.27 -11.78
C THR A 133 13.07 -11.60 -11.95
N ILE A 134 12.78 -12.84 -12.36
CA ILE A 134 11.39 -13.34 -12.49
C ILE A 134 11.08 -14.26 -11.30
N ILE A 135 9.98 -13.97 -10.58
CA ILE A 135 9.50 -14.78 -9.46
C ILE A 135 8.21 -15.49 -9.86
N LYS A 136 8.22 -16.82 -9.86
CA LYS A 136 7.02 -17.65 -10.05
C LYS A 136 6.18 -17.69 -8.76
N LEU A 137 4.86 -17.64 -8.92
CA LEU A 137 3.90 -17.57 -7.81
C LEU A 137 3.25 -18.92 -7.47
N ASN A 138 3.26 -19.86 -8.41
CA ASN A 138 2.77 -21.24 -8.22
C ASN A 138 3.95 -22.22 -8.33
N TYR A 139 3.97 -23.23 -7.46
CA TYR A 139 4.75 -24.46 -7.59
C TYR A 139 3.81 -25.61 -7.98
#